data_AF-A0A803MSG1-F1
#
_entry.id   AF-A0A803MSG1-F1
#
_cell.length_a   1.000
_cell.length_b   1.000
_cell.length_c   1.000
_cell.angle_alpha   90.00
_cell.angle_beta   90.00
_cell.angle_gamma   90.00
#
_symmetry.space_group_name_H-M   'P 1'
#
loop_
_entity.id
_entity.type
_entity.pdbx_description
1 polymer ?
#
loop_
_entity_poly.entity_id
_entity_poly.type
_entity_poly.pdbx_seq_one_letter_code
_entity_poly.pdbx_strand_id
1 'polypeptide(L)'
;MEIVASRYTRALSSSLGLRANIGLGIASKIPNVRGVLGMSELSPGVTYEIVYVVKLTKSSSGWEHPINLRLIVPGGETKIRQVSLLMDPIGEWFELNLGSFQAKDGETGHLNFDIFEHGGHWKNGLIVKSAIIRPKH
;
A
#
# COMPACT_ATOMS: atom_id res chain seq x y z
N MET A 1 -3.80 -4.00 18.94
CA MET A 1 -2.63 -3.12 18.82
C MET A 1 -2.75 -2.41 17.49
N GLU A 2 -3.26 -1.18 17.54
CA GLU A 2 -3.57 -0.35 16.38
C GLU A 2 -2.34 0.49 16.09
N ILE A 3 -1.65 0.23 14.97
CA ILE A 3 -0.52 1.06 14.56
C ILE A 3 -1.10 2.15 13.66
N VAL A 4 -1.52 3.25 14.28
CA VAL A 4 -1.77 4.51 13.59
C VAL A 4 -0.41 5.11 13.24
N ALA A 5 0.09 4.84 12.04
CA ALA A 5 1.29 5.51 11.54
C ALA A 5 0.94 6.93 11.09
N SER A 6 0.76 7.81 12.08
CA SER A 6 0.60 9.24 11.86
C SER A 6 1.96 9.88 11.60
N ARG A 7 2.07 10.48 10.40
CA ARG A 7 2.85 11.68 10.04
C ARG A 7 4.38 11.56 10.09
N TYR A 8 4.95 11.41 8.89
CA TYR A 8 6.06 12.24 8.40
C TYR A 8 5.90 12.39 6.88
N THR A 9 4.86 13.09 6.43
CA THR A 9 4.71 13.50 5.03
C THR A 9 5.60 14.73 4.79
N ARG A 10 6.80 14.54 4.22
CA ARG A 10 7.45 15.62 3.46
C ARG A 10 6.97 15.51 2.02
N ALA A 11 5.87 16.21 1.70
CA ALA A 11 5.46 16.39 0.31
C ALA A 11 6.54 17.22 -0.39
N LEU A 12 7.37 16.57 -1.20
CA LEU A 12 8.22 17.29 -2.15
C LEU A 12 7.36 17.54 -3.39
N SER A 13 6.81 18.75 -3.48
CA SER A 13 6.24 19.25 -4.74
C SER A 13 7.40 19.45 -5.72
N SER A 14 7.59 18.49 -6.61
CA SER A 14 8.28 18.72 -7.87
C SER A 14 7.21 18.69 -8.96
N SER A 15 7.36 19.48 -10.01
CA SER A 15 6.38 19.74 -11.07
C SER A 15 5.96 18.51 -11.92
N LEU A 16 6.17 17.29 -11.41
CA LEU A 16 5.82 16.01 -12.03
C LEU A 16 5.15 14.99 -11.07
N GLY A 17 4.56 15.44 -9.96
CA GLY A 17 3.67 14.60 -9.14
C GLY A 17 4.03 14.56 -7.66
N LEU A 18 3.00 14.40 -6.82
CA LEU A 18 3.16 14.22 -5.37
C LEU A 18 3.86 12.88 -5.10
N ARG A 19 5.05 12.92 -4.49
CA ARG A 19 5.64 11.75 -3.82
C ARG A 19 5.38 11.87 -2.32
N ALA A 20 4.31 11.26 -1.83
CA ALA A 20 4.12 11.05 -0.41
C ALA A 20 4.97 9.85 0.04
N ASN A 21 6.17 10.10 0.56
CA ASN A 21 6.97 9.06 1.20
C ASN A 21 6.47 8.85 2.64
N ILE A 22 5.51 7.95 2.82
CA ILE A 22 5.20 7.46 4.17
C ILE A 22 6.26 6.41 4.51
N GLY A 23 7.32 6.86 5.20
CA GLY A 23 8.36 5.96 5.70
C GLY A 23 7.81 5.09 6.82
N LEU A 24 7.53 3.82 6.52
CA LEU A 24 7.12 2.83 7.51
C LEU A 24 8.32 1.92 7.78
N GLY A 25 9.25 2.38 8.62
CA GLY A 25 10.34 1.55 9.13
C GLY A 25 9.85 0.63 10.24
N ILE A 26 9.14 -0.45 9.90
CA ILE A 26 8.76 -1.50 10.87
C ILE A 26 8.83 -2.89 10.24
N ALA A 27 9.65 -3.76 10.83
CA ALA A 27 9.58 -5.21 10.59
C ALA A 27 8.30 -5.75 11.25
N SER A 28 7.19 -5.80 10.52
CA SER A 28 5.95 -6.35 11.06
C SER A 28 6.02 -7.88 11.05
N LYS A 29 5.69 -8.49 12.19
CA LYS A 29 5.69 -9.95 12.38
C LYS A 29 4.43 -10.62 11.80
N ILE A 30 3.49 -9.84 11.26
CA ILE A 30 2.17 -10.29 10.78
C ILE A 30 1.73 -9.29 9.68
N PRO A 31 1.24 -9.72 8.50
CA PRO A 31 0.86 -8.80 7.43
C PRO A 31 -0.53 -8.23 7.72
N ASN A 32 -0.59 -7.25 8.62
CA ASN A 32 -1.72 -6.34 8.74
C ASN A 32 -1.15 -4.93 8.62
N VAL A 33 -0.79 -4.57 7.39
CA VAL A 33 -0.19 -3.28 7.06
C VAL A 33 -1.32 -2.41 6.51
N ARG A 34 -1.52 -1.23 7.10
CA ARG A 34 -2.60 -0.32 6.72
C ARG A 34 -2.04 1.08 6.50
N GLY A 35 -2.56 1.75 5.48
CA GLY A 35 -2.30 3.14 5.19
C GLY A 35 -3.59 3.90 4.93
N VAL A 36 -3.56 5.19 5.23
CA VAL A 36 -4.67 6.11 5.10
C VAL A 36 -4.16 7.40 4.46
N LEU A 37 -4.90 7.95 3.50
CA LEU A 37 -4.57 9.22 2.83
C LEU A 37 -5.84 10.07 2.68
N GLY A 38 -5.74 11.37 2.95
CA GLY A 38 -6.84 12.29 2.68
C GLY A 38 -7.01 12.53 1.18
N MET A 39 -8.24 12.45 0.66
CA MET A 39 -8.51 12.77 -0.75
C MET A 39 -8.15 14.21 -1.11
N SER A 40 -8.19 15.12 -0.13
CA SER A 40 -7.77 16.52 -0.26
C SER A 40 -6.26 16.71 -0.52
N GLU A 41 -5.44 15.67 -0.35
CA GLU A 41 -4.01 15.70 -0.68
C GLU A 41 -3.74 15.42 -2.16
N LEU A 42 -4.77 15.03 -2.92
CA LEU A 42 -4.67 14.63 -4.32
C LEU A 42 -5.22 15.72 -5.25
N SER A 43 -4.66 15.78 -6.45
CA SER A 43 -5.14 16.70 -7.49
C SER A 43 -6.42 16.13 -8.13
N PRO A 44 -7.53 16.90 -8.15
CA PRO A 44 -8.76 16.48 -8.81
C PRO A 44 -8.56 16.15 -10.30
N GLY A 45 -9.32 15.19 -10.80
CA GLY A 45 -9.29 14.73 -12.19
C GLY A 45 -8.15 13.75 -12.52
N VAL A 46 -7.16 13.60 -11.64
CA VAL A 46 -5.99 12.74 -11.86
C VAL A 46 -6.30 11.30 -11.44
N THR A 47 -5.91 10.35 -12.30
CA THR A 47 -5.89 8.92 -11.94
C THR A 47 -4.59 8.62 -11.20
N TYR A 48 -4.70 8.06 -10.00
CA TYR A 48 -3.58 7.62 -9.19
C TYR A 48 -3.52 6.11 -9.11
N GLU A 49 -2.32 5.56 -8.95
CA GLU A 49 -2.10 4.21 -8.46
C GLU A 49 -1.42 4.24 -7.09
N ILE A 50 -1.66 3.17 -6.31
CA ILE A 50 -1.02 2.96 -5.02
C ILE A 50 -0.18 1.69 -5.09
N VAL A 51 1.07 1.81 -4.66
CA VAL A 51 1.98 0.67 -4.53
C VAL A 51 2.61 0.62 -3.15
N TYR A 52 2.78 -0.58 -2.60
CA TYR A 52 3.69 -0.81 -1.48
C TYR A 52 5.05 -1.24 -2.03
N VAL A 53 6.12 -0.63 -1.54
CA VAL A 53 7.49 -1.13 -1.79
C VAL A 53 7.83 -2.11 -0.70
N VAL A 54 8.01 -3.38 -1.07
CA VAL A 54 8.18 -4.49 -0.13
C VAL A 54 9.39 -5.35 -0.48
N LYS A 55 9.81 -6.19 0.46
CA LYS A 55 10.90 -7.15 0.28
C LYS A 55 10.62 -8.42 1.06
N LEU A 56 10.85 -9.57 0.42
CA LEU A 56 10.92 -10.86 1.11
C LEU A 56 12.32 -11.06 1.67
N THR A 57 12.41 -11.41 2.95
CA THR A 57 13.69 -11.73 3.62
C THR A 57 14.17 -13.14 3.25
N LYS A 58 15.46 -13.44 3.43
CA LYS A 58 16.01 -14.79 3.21
C LYS A 58 15.34 -15.87 4.08
N SER A 59 14.78 -15.50 5.22
CA SER A 59 14.05 -16.37 6.15
C SER A 59 12.53 -16.30 5.97
N SER A 60 12.04 -15.87 4.80
CA SER A 60 10.60 -15.79 4.53
C SER A 60 9.97 -17.17 4.40
N SER A 61 8.78 -17.35 4.97
CA SER A 61 8.04 -18.62 4.94
C SER A 61 6.52 -18.39 4.86
N GLY A 62 5.77 -19.39 4.40
CA GLY A 62 4.29 -19.34 4.33
C GLY A 62 3.73 -18.71 3.05
N TRP A 63 4.59 -18.40 2.06
CA TRP A 63 4.26 -17.69 0.82
C TRP A 63 3.69 -18.59 -0.29
N GLU A 64 3.53 -19.89 -0.03
CA GLU A 64 2.80 -20.83 -0.88
C GLU A 64 1.31 -20.49 -1.00
N HIS A 65 0.78 -19.73 -0.03
CA HIS A 65 -0.57 -19.19 -0.07
C HIS A 65 -0.53 -17.69 -0.39
N PRO A 66 -1.47 -17.20 -1.21
CA PRO A 66 -1.55 -15.78 -1.56
C PRO A 66 -2.02 -14.91 -0.39
N ILE A 67 -1.80 -13.60 -0.51
CA ILE A 67 -2.28 -12.55 0.38
C ILE A 67 -3.35 -11.70 -0.33
N ASN A 68 -4.13 -10.94 0.43
CA ASN A 68 -5.07 -9.97 -0.12
C ASN A 68 -4.54 -8.55 0.00
N LEU A 69 -4.69 -7.78 -1.07
CA LEU A 69 -4.50 -6.35 -1.11
C LEU A 69 -5.88 -5.69 -1.23
N ARG A 70 -6.13 -4.67 -0.42
CA ARG A 70 -7.39 -3.93 -0.46
C ARG A 70 -7.15 -2.45 -0.62
N LEU A 71 -7.99 -1.84 -1.43
CA LEU A 71 -8.11 -0.41 -1.65
C LEU A 71 -9.57 0.00 -1.47
N ILE A 72 -9.84 0.89 -0.52
CA ILE A 72 -11.16 1.45 -0.25
C ILE A 72 -11.12 2.93 -0.62
N VAL A 73 -11.87 3.30 -1.66
CA VAL A 73 -12.01 4.68 -2.12
C VAL A 73 -13.27 5.29 -1.49
N PRO A 74 -13.21 6.50 -0.88
CA PRO A 74 -14.37 7.18 -0.33
C PRO A 74 -15.49 7.33 -1.35
N GLY A 75 -16.73 7.02 -0.98
CA GLY A 75 -17.89 7.12 -1.88
C GLY A 75 -17.81 6.20 -3.12
N GLY A 76 -16.80 5.33 -3.18
CA GLY A 76 -16.52 4.45 -4.31
C GLY A 76 -16.51 2.98 -3.93
N GLU A 77 -15.94 2.19 -4.83
CA GLU A 77 -15.85 0.74 -4.67
C GLU A 77 -14.68 0.34 -3.75
N THR A 78 -14.90 -0.72 -2.97
CA THR A 78 -13.81 -1.45 -2.32
C THR A 78 -13.22 -2.46 -3.31
N LYS A 79 -11.97 -2.27 -3.68
CA LYS A 79 -11.22 -3.18 -4.56
C LYS A 79 -10.40 -4.12 -3.70
N ILE A 80 -10.64 -5.43 -3.83
CA ILE A 80 -9.84 -6.47 -3.18
C ILE A 80 -9.24 -7.34 -4.29
N ARG A 81 -7.93 -7.57 -4.21
CA ARG A 81 -7.21 -8.48 -5.12
C ARG A 81 -6.33 -9.44 -4.34
N GLN A 82 -6.30 -10.68 -4.78
CA GLN A 82 -5.44 -11.72 -4.24
C GLN A 82 -4.15 -11.77 -5.06
N VAL A 83 -3.00 -11.83 -4.38
CA VAL A 83 -1.67 -11.90 -5.03
C VAL A 83 -0.81 -12.98 -4.39
N SER A 84 -0.12 -13.76 -5.21
CA SER A 84 0.90 -14.72 -4.75
C SER A 84 2.27 -14.06 -4.79
N LEU A 85 3.05 -14.18 -3.71
CA LEU A 85 4.43 -13.72 -3.65
C LEU A 85 5.45 -14.86 -3.76
N LEU A 86 4.98 -16.08 -4.10
CA LEU A 86 5.82 -17.28 -4.08
C LEU A 86 7.03 -17.20 -5.03
N MET A 87 6.83 -16.56 -6.18
CA MET A 87 7.83 -16.44 -7.25
C MET A 87 8.53 -15.07 -7.24
N ASP A 88 8.19 -14.20 -6.30
CA ASP A 88 8.81 -12.88 -6.18
C ASP A 88 10.25 -12.98 -5.64
N PRO A 89 11.11 -12.01 -5.99
CA PRO A 89 12.52 -12.07 -5.63
C PRO A 89 12.73 -11.97 -4.12
N ILE A 90 13.52 -12.89 -3.59
CA ILE A 90 13.98 -12.89 -2.20
C ILE A 90 15.20 -11.97 -2.08
N GLY A 91 15.20 -11.09 -1.08
CA GLY A 91 16.32 -10.21 -0.82
C GLY A 91 16.28 -8.88 -1.58
N GLU A 92 15.31 -8.69 -2.47
CA GLU A 92 15.19 -7.50 -3.32
C GLU A 92 13.92 -6.71 -3.01
N TRP A 93 13.94 -5.42 -3.33
CA TRP A 93 12.77 -4.56 -3.19
C TRP A 93 11.93 -4.61 -4.47
N PHE A 94 10.62 -4.82 -4.32
CA PHE A 94 9.67 -4.84 -5.43
C PHE A 94 8.38 -4.10 -5.07
N GLU A 95 7.59 -3.74 -6.09
CA GLU A 95 6.33 -3.01 -5.92
C GLU A 95 5.13 -3.97 -5.92
N LEU A 96 4.31 -3.91 -4.87
CA LEU A 96 2.97 -4.49 -4.85
C LEU A 96 1.95 -3.43 -5.21
N ASN A 97 1.23 -3.60 -6.31
CA ASN A 97 0.20 -2.66 -6.74
C ASN A 97 -1.15 -2.99 -6.08
N LEU A 98 -1.73 -2.04 -5.35
CA LEU A 98 -3.02 -2.21 -4.66
C LEU A 98 -4.21 -1.84 -5.56
N GLY A 99 -3.95 -1.14 -6.66
CA GLY A 99 -4.92 -0.72 -7.63
C GLY A 99 -4.79 0.77 -7.95
N SER A 100 -5.70 1.23 -8.82
CA SER A 100 -5.81 2.63 -9.21
C SER A 100 -7.22 3.18 -9.02
N PHE A 101 -7.31 4.49 -8.85
CA PHE A 101 -8.54 5.24 -8.65
C PHE A 101 -8.38 6.65 -9.23
N GLN A 102 -9.48 7.28 -9.61
CA GLN A 102 -9.48 8.68 -10.03
C GLN A 102 -9.88 9.55 -8.84
N ALA A 103 -9.07 10.56 -8.51
CA ALA A 103 -9.45 11.56 -7.51
C ALA A 103 -10.50 12.48 -8.14
N LYS A 104 -11.74 12.42 -7.66
CA LYS A 104 -12.82 13.25 -8.19
C LYS A 104 -12.82 14.63 -7.53
N ASP A 105 -13.29 15.63 -8.28
CA ASP A 105 -13.46 16.97 -7.73
C ASP A 105 -14.52 16.96 -6.62
N GLY A 106 -14.24 17.69 -5.53
CA GLY A 106 -15.08 17.71 -4.32
C GLY A 106 -15.13 16.42 -3.52
N GLU A 107 -14.37 15.38 -3.87
CA GLU A 107 -14.35 14.12 -3.11
C GLU A 107 -13.64 14.32 -1.76
N THR A 108 -14.36 14.03 -0.68
CA THR A 108 -13.85 14.19 0.69
C THR A 108 -13.73 12.84 1.39
N GLY A 109 -12.98 12.81 2.50
CA GLY A 109 -12.74 11.60 3.28
C GLY A 109 -11.37 10.99 3.01
N HIS A 110 -11.24 9.71 3.38
CA HIS A 110 -9.96 9.02 3.43
C HIS A 110 -9.93 7.76 2.59
N LEU A 111 -8.96 7.71 1.69
CA LEU A 111 -8.53 6.50 1.03
C LEU A 111 -7.92 5.55 2.06
N ASN A 112 -8.35 4.30 2.10
CA ASN A 112 -7.76 3.28 2.97
C ASN A 112 -7.15 2.18 2.10
N PHE A 113 -5.97 1.71 2.45
CA PHE A 113 -5.30 0.67 1.68
C PHE A 113 -4.48 -0.24 2.57
N ASP A 114 -4.64 -1.55 2.39
CA ASP A 114 -4.06 -2.53 3.30
C ASP A 114 -3.64 -3.84 2.65
N ILE A 115 -2.71 -4.51 3.32
CA ILE A 115 -2.34 -5.90 3.10
C ILE A 115 -2.94 -6.69 4.26
N PHE A 116 -3.70 -7.73 3.96
CA PHE A 116 -4.34 -8.56 4.97
C PHE A 116 -4.42 -10.03 4.52
N GLU A 117 -4.54 -10.91 5.51
CA GLU A 117 -4.75 -12.34 5.32
C GLU A 117 -5.88 -12.79 6.25
N HIS A 118 -6.82 -13.57 5.73
CA HIS A 118 -7.92 -14.19 6.50
C HIS A 118 -7.74 -15.71 6.68
N GLY A 119 -6.55 -16.24 6.40
CA GLY A 119 -6.23 -17.67 6.51
C GLY A 119 -5.50 -18.05 7.80
N GLY A 120 -5.48 -19.35 8.09
CA GLY A 120 -4.65 -19.94 9.17
C GLY A 120 -3.19 -20.17 8.79
N HIS A 121 -2.76 -19.65 7.63
CA HIS A 121 -1.42 -19.89 7.10
C HIS A 121 -0.47 -18.80 7.60
N TRP A 122 0.38 -19.15 8.56
CA TRP A 122 1.30 -18.18 9.13
C TRP A 122 2.36 -17.75 8.11
N LYS A 123 2.41 -16.46 7.80
CA LYS A 123 3.43 -15.85 6.92
C LYS A 123 4.44 -15.05 7.71
N ASN A 124 5.71 -15.16 7.32
CA ASN A 124 6.80 -14.40 7.91
C ASN A 124 7.74 -13.84 6.85
N GLY A 125 8.45 -12.78 7.23
CA GLY A 125 9.58 -12.26 6.45
C GLY A 125 9.22 -11.33 5.31
N LEU A 126 8.07 -10.65 5.37
CA LEU A 126 7.77 -9.49 4.51
C LEU A 126 8.19 -8.21 5.24
N ILE A 127 8.95 -7.36 4.56
CA ILE A 127 9.27 -6.01 5.02
C ILE A 127 8.58 -5.03 4.10
N VAL A 128 7.87 -4.05 4.66
CA VAL A 128 7.34 -2.91 3.92
C VAL A 128 8.24 -1.71 4.16
N LYS A 129 8.68 -1.05 3.09
CA LYS A 129 9.50 0.17 3.16
C LYS A 129 8.63 1.42 3.16
N SER A 130 7.68 1.48 2.24
CA SER A 130 6.85 2.66 2.02
C SER A 130 5.60 2.33 1.22
N ALA A 131 4.57 3.15 1.38
CA ALA A 131 3.51 3.31 0.40
C ALA A 131 3.87 4.46 -0.55
N ILE A 132 3.58 4.29 -1.84
CA ILE A 132 3.72 5.34 -2.86
C ILE A 132 2.35 5.51 -3.52
N ILE A 133 1.83 6.73 -3.50
CA ILE A 133 0.70 7.16 -4.31
C ILE A 133 1.26 8.05 -5.41
N ARG A 134 0.98 7.72 -6.67
CA ARG A 134 1.51 8.47 -7.83
C ARG A 134 0.49 8.54 -8.98
N PRO A 135 0.53 9.59 -9.83
CA PRO A 135 -0.26 9.62 -11.05
C PRO A 135 0.02 8.39 -11.93
N LYS A 136 -1.04 7.82 -12.49
CA LYS A 136 -1.00 6.72 -13.44
C LYS A 136 -1.22 7.30 -14.84
N HIS A 137 -0.19 7.22 -15.67
CA HIS A 137 -0.23 7.64 -17.07
C HIS A 137 -0.57 6.47 -17.99
#